data_AF-A0A661SQF6-F1
#
_entry.id   AF-A0A661SQF6-F1
#
_cell.length_a   1.000
_cell.length_b   1.000
_cell.length_c   1.000
_cell.angle_alpha   90.00
_cell.angle_beta   90.00
_cell.angle_gamma   90.00
#
_symmetry.space_group_name_H-M   'P 1'
#
loop_
_entity.id
_entity.type
_entity.pdbx_description
1 polymer ?
#
loop_
_entity_poly.entity_id
_entity_poly.type
_entity_poly.pdbx_seq_one_letter_code
_entity_poly.pdbx_strand_id
1 'polypeptide(L)' 'MGKIKDDQILRASKEIVVKFIETGRLSPTTFSEVFKNIYNTIEETVKGVEPSSEQKKEVP' A
#
# COMPACT_ATOMS: atom_id res chain seq x y z
N MET A 1 -1.08 16.28 15.20
CA MET A 1 -0.20 16.05 14.02
C MET A 1 -0.32 14.63 13.44
N GLY A 2 -0.66 13.58 14.20
CA GLY A 2 -0.77 12.19 13.70
C GLY A 2 -2.00 11.89 12.83
N LYS A 3 -3.21 12.30 13.25
CA LYS A 3 -4.46 11.95 12.53
C LYS A 3 -4.53 12.41 11.07
N ILE A 4 -4.01 13.61 10.77
CA ILE A 4 -4.03 14.13 9.40
C ILE A 4 -3.23 13.21 8.47
N LYS A 5 -2.10 12.67 8.93
CA LYS A 5 -1.28 11.75 8.13
C LYS A 5 -1.99 10.42 7.88
N ASP A 6 -2.62 9.84 8.91
CA ASP A 6 -3.36 8.57 8.77
C ASP A 6 -4.54 8.69 7.80
N ASP A 7 -5.30 9.80 7.86
CA ASP A 7 -6.40 10.06 6.93
C ASP A 7 -5.92 10.24 5.48
N GLN A 8 -4.77 10.88 5.27
CA GLN A 8 -4.17 11.00 3.93
C GLN A 8 -3.71 9.65 3.38
N ILE A 9 -3.07 8.81 4.22
CA ILE A 9 -2.65 7.45 3.83
C ILE A 9 -3.87 6.63 3.40
N LEU A 10 -4.93 6.64 4.22
CA LEU A 10 -6.16 5.90 3.92
C LEU A 10 -6.82 6.39 2.63
N ARG A 11 -6.88 7.71 2.42
CA ARG A 11 -7.48 8.30 1.21
C ARG A 11 -6.69 7.93 -0.05
N ALA A 12 -5.37 8.10 -0.03
CA ALA A 12 -4.51 7.76 -1.17
C ALA A 12 -4.60 6.27 -1.52
N SER A 13 -4.56 5.40 -0.51
CA SER A 13 -4.66 3.94 -0.71
C SER A 13 -5.98 3.55 -1.38
N LYS A 14 -7.10 4.14 -0.94
CA LYS A 14 -8.43 3.90 -1.54
C LYS A 14 -8.47 4.36 -3.00
N GLU A 15 -7.99 5.57 -3.27
CA GLU A 15 -8.03 6.16 -4.61
C GLU A 15 -7.24 5.31 -5.62
N ILE A 16 -6.04 4.86 -5.23
CA ILE A 16 -5.20 4.01 -6.08
C ILE A 16 -5.91 2.69 -6.38
N VAL A 17 -6.35 1.95 -5.36
CA VAL A 17 -7.00 0.63 -5.58
C VAL A 17 -8.25 0.76 -6.45
N VAL A 18 -9.09 1.76 -6.18
CA VAL A 18 -10.30 2.00 -6.97
C VAL A 18 -9.93 2.33 -8.42
N LYS A 19 -8.92 3.16 -8.68
CA LYS A 19 -8.45 3.46 -10.04
C LYS A 19 -7.97 2.22 -10.80
N PHE A 20 -7.22 1.34 -10.13
CA PHE A 20 -6.80 0.07 -10.75
C PHE A 20 -7.99 -0.84 -11.08
N ILE A 21 -9.03 -0.86 -10.25
CA ILE A 21 -10.27 -1.61 -10.52
C ILE A 21 -11.06 -0.97 -11.67
N GLU A 22 -11.26 0.35 -11.65
CA GLU A 22 -11.96 1.10 -12.71
C GLU A 22 -11.32 0.94 -14.08
N THR A 23 -9.99 0.85 -14.13
CA THR A 23 -9.21 0.65 -15.37
C THR A 23 -9.09 -0.83 -15.77
N GLY A 24 -9.70 -1.74 -15.02
CA GLY A 24 -9.65 -3.19 -15.27
C GLY A 24 -8.28 -3.82 -15.07
N ARG A 25 -7.38 -3.15 -14.34
CA ARG A 25 -6.04 -3.66 -14.00
C ARG A 25 -6.04 -4.53 -12.74
N LEU A 26 -7.07 -4.41 -11.90
CA LEU A 26 -7.33 -5.28 -10.77
C LEU A 26 -8.80 -5.72 -10.76
N SER A 27 -9.05 -6.94 -10.26
CA SER A 27 -10.41 -7.40 -9.98
C SER A 27 -10.89 -6.85 -8.63
N PRO A 28 -12.19 -6.54 -8.46
CA PRO A 28 -12.76 -6.26 -7.15
C PRO A 28 -12.52 -7.37 -6.13
N THR A 29 -12.39 -8.62 -6.58
CA THR A 29 -12.18 -9.79 -5.69
C THR A 29 -10.82 -9.76 -4.98
N THR A 30 -9.82 -9.08 -5.55
CA THR A 30 -8.47 -8.98 -4.96
C THR A 30 -8.31 -7.73 -4.08
N PHE A 31 -9.37 -6.96 -3.86
CA PHE A 31 -9.32 -5.68 -3.12
C PHE A 31 -8.65 -5.82 -1.75
N SER A 32 -9.07 -6.80 -0.94
CA SER A 32 -8.62 -6.93 0.46
C SER A 32 -7.11 -7.14 0.59
N GLU A 33 -6.52 -7.90 -0.34
CA GLU A 33 -5.09 -8.16 -0.36
C GLU A 33 -4.32 -6.96 -0.90
N VAL A 34 -4.71 -6.45 -2.07
CA VAL A 34 -3.98 -5.38 -2.76
C VAL A 34 -4.06 -4.05 -1.98
N PHE A 35 -5.18 -3.78 -1.33
CA PHE A 35 -5.35 -2.60 -0.49
C PHE A 35 -4.34 -2.56 0.67
N LYS A 36 -4.10 -3.70 1.34
CA LYS A 36 -3.13 -3.77 2.43
C LYS A 36 -1.71 -3.50 1.95
N ASN A 37 -1.33 -4.06 0.80
CA ASN A 37 -0.02 -3.84 0.21
C ASN A 37 0.20 -2.36 -0.11
N ILE A 38 -0.75 -1.72 -0.80
CA ILE A 38 -0.67 -0.29 -1.14
C ILE A 38 -0.67 0.59 0.13
N TYR A 39 -1.54 0.28 1.10
CA TYR A 39 -1.59 1.01 2.37
C TYR A 39 -0.25 0.97 3.09
N ASN A 40 0.35 -0.21 3.24
CA ASN A 40 1.64 -0.38 3.91
C ASN A 40 2.75 0.37 3.19
N THR A 41 2.83 0.27 1.85
CA THR A 41 3.83 0.99 1.06
C THR A 41 3.74 2.51 1.26
N ILE A 42 2.53 3.07 1.28
CA ILE A 42 2.33 4.51 1.50
C ILE A 42 2.63 4.87 2.95
N GLU A 43 2.17 4.06 3.90
CA GLU A 43 2.40 4.27 5.33
C GLU A 43 3.89 4.30 5.66
N GLU A 44 4.66 3.32 5.19
CA GLU A 44 6.11 3.23 5.36
C GLU A 44 6.80 4.47 4.79
N THR A 45 6.44 4.86 3.57
CA THR A 45 6.98 6.04 2.88
C THR A 45 6.69 7.34 3.65
N VAL A 46 5.46 7.49 4.17
CA VAL A 46 5.01 8.73 4.85
C VAL A 46 5.50 8.81 6.29
N LYS A 47 5.61 7.67 6.98
CA LYS A 47 6.04 7.59 8.38
C LYS A 47 7.56 7.41 8.52
N GLY A 48 8.27 7.15 7.42
CA GLY A 48 9.72 7.04 7.39
C GLY A 48 10.24 5.80 8.10
N VAL A 49 9.50 4.70 8.03
CA VAL A 49 10.00 3.40 8.51
C VAL A 49 10.95 2.88 7.43
N GLU A 50 12.25 2.95 7.69
CA GLU A 50 13.27 2.34 6.83
C GLU A 50 12.86 0.88 6.56
N PRO A 51 12.79 0.43 5.29
CA PRO A 51 12.42 -0.93 4.97
C PRO A 51 13.48 -1.84 5.59
N SER A 52 13.11 -2.54 6.67
CA SER A 52 13.93 -3.57 7.27
C SER A 52 14.24 -4.62 6.21
N SER A 53 15.51 -4.65 5.82
CA SER A 53 16.15 -5.60 4.92
C SER A 53 15.75 -7.04 5.22
N GLU A 54 15.01 -7.70 4.33
CA GLU A 54 15.03 -9.17 4.23
C GLU A 54 14.36 -9.65 2.93
N GLN A 55 15.08 -9.64 1.80
CA GLN A 55 14.96 -10.66 0.74
C GLN A 55 16.27 -10.74 -0.07
N LYS A 56 17.32 -11.30 0.52
CA LYS A 56 18.37 -12.01 -0.23
C LYS A 56 18.46 -13.44 0.31
N LYS A 57 17.51 -14.30 -0.08
CA LYS A 57 17.78 -15.75 -0.08
C LYS A 57 18.59 -16.06 -1.33
N GLU A 58 19.91 -15.94 -1.20
CA GLU A 58 20.84 -16.74 -1.98
C GLU A 58 20.45 -18.22 -1.80
N VAL A 59 20.15 -18.89 -2.91
CA VAL A 59 20.10 -20.35 -2.95
C VAL A 59 21.49 -20.80 -3.39
N PRO A 60 22.12 -21.77 -2.69
CA PRO A 60 23.48 -22.24 -3.01
C PRO A 60 23.59 -22.87 -4.40
#